data_AF-A0A2L2Z532-F1
#
_entry.id   AF-A0A2L2Z532-F1
#
_cell.length_a   1.000
_cell.length_b   1.000
_cell.length_c   1.000
_cell.angle_alpha   90.00
_cell.angle_beta   90.00
_cell.angle_gamma   90.00
#
_symmetry.space_group_name_H-M   'P 1'
#
loop_
_entity.id
_entity.type
_entity.pdbx_description
1 polymer ?
#
loop_
_entity_poly.entity_id
_entity_poly.type
_entity_poly.pdbx_seq_one_letter_code
_entity_poly.pdbx_strand_id
1 'polypeptide(L)' 'IVYRKDQGLTRAFIKIPCIETINLEKLNLLRLATGGPVGRFVIWTESAFRRLDAIYGTYKKNSTTK' A
#
# COMPACT_ATOMS: atom_id res chain seq x y z
N ILE A 1 -0.18 -5.93 -3.36
CA ILE A 1 -1.10 -4.97 -4.05
C ILE A 1 -1.58 -3.95 -3.02
N VAL A 2 -1.37 -2.67 -3.29
CA VAL A 2 -1.81 -1.58 -2.40
C VAL A 2 -3.02 -0.87 -3.00
N TYR A 3 -4.08 -0.79 -2.19
CA TYR A 3 -5.35 -0.20 -2.56
C TYR A 3 -5.81 0.82 -1.52
N ARG A 4 -6.65 1.77 -1.93
CA ARG A 4 -7.26 2.75 -1.03
C ARG A 4 -8.63 2.28 -0.51
N LYS A 5 -9.50 1.86 -1.43
CA LYS A 5 -10.86 1.38 -1.12
C LYS A 5 -10.96 -0.08 -1.49
N ASP A 6 -11.44 -0.92 -0.57
CA ASP A 6 -11.74 -2.30 -0.90
C ASP A 6 -13.07 -2.36 -1.67
N GLN A 7 -13.00 -2.81 -2.92
CA GLN A 7 -14.17 -3.09 -3.76
C GLN A 7 -14.22 -4.59 -4.08
N GLY A 8 -13.97 -5.44 -3.08
CA GLY A 8 -13.84 -6.88 -3.27
C GLY A 8 -12.46 -7.33 -3.75
N LEU A 9 -11.47 -6.43 -3.76
CA LEU A 9 -10.09 -6.72 -4.16
C LEU A 9 -9.46 -7.78 -3.24
N THR A 10 -9.63 -7.63 -1.93
CA THR A 10 -9.20 -8.63 -0.94
C THR A 10 -9.73 -10.02 -1.22
N ARG A 11 -11.02 -10.14 -1.60
CA ARG A 11 -11.66 -11.43 -1.91
C ARG A 11 -11.15 -12.03 -3.23
N ALA A 12 -10.83 -11.19 -4.22
CA ALA A 12 -10.34 -11.66 -5.51
C ALA A 12 -8.93 -12.27 -5.40
N PHE A 13 -8.06 -11.70 -4.57
CA PHE A 13 -6.65 -12.11 -4.47
C PHE A 13 -6.35 -13.11 -3.36
N ILE A 14 -7.32 -13.44 -2.48
CA ILE A 14 -7.08 -14.33 -1.33
C ILE A 14 -6.75 -15.77 -1.73
N LYS A 15 -7.17 -16.22 -2.92
CA LYS A 15 -6.92 -17.59 -3.42
C LYS A 15 -5.58 -17.75 -4.14
N ILE A 16 -4.84 -16.68 -4.37
CA ILE A 16 -3.56 -16.75 -5.09
C ILE A 16 -2.43 -16.76 -4.06
N PRO A 17 -1.58 -17.81 -4.04
CA PRO A 17 -0.47 -17.89 -3.10
C PRO A 17 0.54 -16.76 -3.36
N CYS A 18 1.24 -16.35 -2.30
CA CYS A 18 2.28 -15.32 -2.32
C CYS A 18 1.82 -13.88 -2.63
N ILE A 19 0.52 -13.63 -2.85
CA ILE A 19 -0.02 -12.29 -3.02
C ILE A 19 -0.55 -11.76 -1.69
N GLU A 20 -0.15 -10.54 -1.34
CA GLU A 20 -0.71 -9.81 -0.20
C GLU A 20 -1.40 -8.52 -0.66
N THR A 21 -2.59 -8.27 -0.12
CA THR A 21 -3.34 -7.02 -0.34
C THR A 21 -3.27 -6.15 0.91
N ILE A 22 -2.90 -4.88 0.75
CA ILE A 22 -2.70 -3.94 1.86
C ILE A 22 -3.49 -2.66 1.60
N ASN A 23 -4.12 -2.12 2.63
CA ASN A 23 -4.76 -0.81 2.57
C ASN A 23 -3.70 0.29 2.77
N LEU A 24 -3.73 1.30 1.90
CA LEU A 24 -2.87 2.49 1.95
C LEU A 24 -2.86 3.18 3.32
N GLU A 25 -4.01 3.33 3.98
CA GLU A 25 -4.09 4.02 5.29
C GLU A 25 -3.51 3.21 6.43
N LYS A 26 -3.29 1.91 6.23
CA LYS A 26 -2.71 0.98 7.20
C LYS A 26 -1.46 0.30 6.62
N LEU A 27 -0.62 1.08 5.94
CA LEU A 27 0.62 0.61 5.37
C LEU A 27 1.58 0.20 6.50
N ASN A 28 1.88 -1.09 6.63
CA ASN A 28 2.76 -1.62 7.68
C ASN A 28 4.13 -1.99 7.09
N LEU A 29 5.20 -1.54 7.74
CA LEU A 29 6.57 -1.85 7.38
C LEU A 29 6.84 -3.36 7.37
N LEU A 30 6.29 -4.11 8.31
CA LEU A 30 6.46 -5.58 8.40
C LEU A 30 5.88 -6.33 7.20
N ARG A 31 4.84 -5.75 6.58
CA ARG A 31 4.21 -6.28 5.37
C ARG A 31 4.95 -5.88 4.10
N LEU A 32 5.74 -4.81 4.14
CA LEU A 32 6.59 -4.39 3.02
C LEU A 32 7.97 -5.05 3.04
N ALA A 33 8.54 -5.25 4.23
CA ALA A 33 9.84 -5.88 4.45
C ALA A 33 9.66 -7.05 5.44
N THR A 34 9.21 -8.19 4.92
CA THR A 34 9.04 -9.40 5.72
C THR A 34 10.42 -9.95 6.11
N GLY A 35 10.83 -9.76 7.36
CA GLY A 35 12.05 -10.35 7.91
C GLY A 35 13.34 -9.57 7.67
N GLY A 36 13.26 -8.30 7.26
CA GLY A 36 14.44 -7.42 7.12
C GLY A 36 14.90 -7.08 5.69
N PRO A 37 14.76 -7.92 4.64
CA PRO A 37 15.12 -7.51 3.29
C PRO A 37 14.14 -6.50 2.74
N VAL A 38 14.68 -5.43 2.16
CA VAL A 38 13.94 -4.40 1.43
C VAL A 38 13.78 -4.81 -0.03
N GLY A 39 12.73 -4.34 -0.70
CA GLY A 39 12.52 -4.58 -2.13
C GLY A 39 11.45 -5.63 -2.47
N ARG A 40 10.37 -5.73 -1.70
CA ARG A 40 9.19 -6.49 -2.10
C ARG A 40 8.60 -5.87 -3.37
N PHE A 41 8.19 -6.70 -4.34
CA PHE A 41 7.51 -6.21 -5.53
C PHE A 41 6.12 -5.67 -5.17
N VAL A 42 5.92 -4.36 -5.30
CA VAL A 42 4.67 -3.68 -4.92
C VAL A 42 3.94 -3.16 -6.14
N ILE A 43 2.71 -3.62 -6.31
CA ILE A 43 1.77 -3.09 -7.32
C ILE A 43 0.82 -2.11 -6.64
N TRP A 44 0.70 -0.91 -7.21
CA TRP A 44 -0.14 0.17 -6.71
C TRP A 44 -1.34 0.39 -7.62
N THR A 45 -2.51 0.62 -7.02
CA THR A 45 -3.66 1.17 -7.75
C THR A 45 -3.48 2.68 -7.93
N GLU A 46 -4.01 3.24 -9.02
CA GLU A 46 -3.87 4.68 -9.32
C GLU A 46 -4.35 5.56 -8.15
N SER A 47 -5.52 5.23 -7.58
CA SER A 47 -6.10 5.95 -6.45
C SER A 47 -5.26 5.87 -5.17
N ALA A 48 -4.56 4.74 -4.96
CA ALA A 48 -3.65 4.59 -3.84
C ALA A 48 -2.39 5.44 -4.05
N PHE A 49 -1.85 5.46 -5.27
CA PHE A 49 -0.64 6.22 -5.60
C PHE A 49 -0.86 7.73 -5.42
N ARG A 50 -1.96 8.28 -5.93
CA ARG A 50 -2.30 9.71 -5.77
C ARG A 50 -2.50 10.12 -4.30
N ARG A 51 -3.02 9.22 -3.47
CA ARG A 51 -3.28 9.50 -2.04
C ARG A 51 -2.02 9.37 -1.18
N LEU A 52 -1.00 8.67 -1.67
CA LEU A 52 0.29 8.51 -1.00
C LEU A 52 0.96 9.87 -0.73
N ASP A 53 0.94 10.77 -1.71
CA ASP A 53 1.46 12.14 -1.57
C ASP A 53 0.74 12.94 -0.48
N ALA A 54 -0.53 12.66 -0.21
CA ALA A 54 -1.27 13.34 0.87
C ALA A 54 -0.93 12.79 2.26
N ILE A 55 -0.55 11.50 2.35
CA ILE A 55 -0.21 10.82 3.61
C ILE A 55 1.22 11.12 4.01
N TYR A 56 2.19 11.01 3.09
CA TYR A 56 3.60 11.22 3.41
C TYR A 56 4.11 12.60 3.05
N GLY A 57 3.35 13.37 2.25
CA GLY A 57 3.83 14.64 1.72
C GLY A 57 4.88 14.44 0.63
N THR A 58 5.45 15.56 0.23
CA THR A 58 6.62 15.62 -0.65
C THR A 58 7.71 16.42 0.04
N TYR A 59 8.92 16.43 -0.50
CA TYR A 59 10.01 17.28 0.03
C TYR A 59 9.65 18.77 0.13
N LYS A 60 8.69 19.25 -0.68
CA LYS A 60 8.25 20.66 -0.69
C LYS A 60 6.97 20.92 0.12
N LYS A 61 6.19 19.89 0.42
CA LYS A 61 4.85 20.01 1.01
C LYS A 61 4.64 18.96 2.09
N ASN A 62 4.35 19.42 3.30
CA ASN A 62 4.10 18.56 4.46
C ASN A 62 2.90 17.62 4.24
N SER A 63 2.90 16.49 4.94
CA SER A 63 1.78 15.55 4.94
C SER A 63 0.50 16.22 5.46
N THR A 64 -0.63 15.90 4.84
CA THR A 64 -1.94 16.46 5.21
C THR A 64 -2.70 15.53 6.15
N THR A 65 -2.35 14.25 6.16
CA THR A 65 -2.97 13.22 7.01
C THR A 65 -1.85 12.56 7.81
N LYS A 66 -2.00 12.50 9.14
CA LYS A 66 -1.06 11.82 10.04
C LYS A 66 -1.24 10.31 10.01
#